data_AF-A0A6P6X9L1-F1
#
_entry.id   AF-A0A6P6X9L1-F1
#
_cell.length_a   1.000
_cell.length_b   1.000
_cell.length_c   1.000
_cell.angle_alpha   90.00
_cell.angle_beta   90.00
_cell.angle_gamma   90.00
#
_symmetry.space_group_name_H-M   'P 1'
#
loop_
_entity.id
_entity.type
_entity.pdbx_description
1 polymer ?
#
loop_
_entity_poly.entity_id
_entity_poly.type
_entity_poly.pdbx_seq_one_letter_code
_entity_poly.pdbx_strand_id
1 'polypeptide(L)'
;MAAKLVFYQMLFLSVFLLPYSQSADPDPLQDPRPPSVNGFSCKPVSDDGLSKEGNTTNAFGVSVAQGNVFAFPGLNTLGISMNRVDFAPGVVVIEGKVLVGLVTTGNVFYSEVLDLRAGVSCL
;
A
#
# COMPACT_ATOMS: atom_id res chain seq x y z
N MET A 1 -20.01 48.46 -7.20
CA MET A 1 -20.63 47.12 -7.00
C MET A 1 -20.09 46.08 -7.97
N ALA A 2 -19.95 46.40 -9.27
CA ALA A 2 -19.41 45.48 -10.29
C ALA A 2 -18.01 44.91 -9.99
N ALA A 3 -17.06 45.73 -9.50
CA ALA A 3 -15.69 45.26 -9.20
C ALA A 3 -15.63 44.16 -8.12
N LYS A 4 -16.51 44.23 -7.11
CA LYS A 4 -16.59 43.19 -6.06
C LYS A 4 -17.20 41.90 -6.60
N LEU A 5 -18.16 42.01 -7.53
CA LEU A 5 -18.79 40.85 -8.18
C LEU A 5 -17.80 40.11 -9.08
N VAL A 6 -17.01 40.85 -9.87
CA VAL A 6 -15.95 40.28 -10.72
C VAL A 6 -14.89 39.58 -9.87
N PHE A 7 -14.49 40.17 -8.73
CA PHE A 7 -13.53 39.56 -7.83
C PHE A 7 -14.01 38.23 -7.24
N TYR A 8 -15.29 38.15 -6.82
CA TYR A 8 -15.88 36.91 -6.34
C TYR A 8 -16.00 35.83 -7.43
N GLN A 9 -16.31 36.22 -8.67
CA GLN A 9 -16.34 35.28 -9.79
C GLN A 9 -14.95 34.71 -10.10
N MET A 10 -13.91 35.54 -10.07
CA MET A 10 -12.52 35.09 -10.27
C MET A 10 -12.06 34.16 -9.15
N LEU A 11 -12.45 34.44 -7.89
CA LEU A 11 -12.16 33.58 -6.75
C LEU A 11 -12.84 32.21 -6.87
N PHE A 12 -14.12 32.18 -7.27
CA PHE A 12 -14.87 30.94 -7.45
C PHE A 12 -14.30 30.06 -8.57
N LEU A 13 -13.86 30.68 -9.68
CA LEU A 13 -13.25 29.97 -10.80
C LEU A 13 -11.87 29.38 -10.44
N SER A 14 -11.11 30.04 -9.57
CA SER A 14 -9.80 29.56 -9.11
C SER A 14 -9.87 28.30 -8.23
N VAL A 15 -10.96 28.15 -7.46
CA VAL A 15 -11.20 26.97 -6.60
C VAL A 15 -11.56 25.74 -7.43
N PHE A 16 -12.22 25.92 -8.58
CA PHE A 16 -12.62 24.83 -9.49
C PHE A 16 -11.47 24.28 -10.35
N LEU A 17 -10.37 25.02 -10.49
CA LEU A 17 -9.21 24.63 -11.30
C LEU A 17 -8.08 23.97 -10.50
N LEU A 18 -8.26 23.76 -9.19
CA LEU A 18 -7.31 22.98 -8.40
C LEU A 18 -7.39 21.52 -8.84
N PRO A 19 -6.31 20.94 -9.41
CA PRO A 19 -6.31 19.52 -9.71
C PRO A 19 -6.41 18.76 -8.39
N TYR A 20 -7.45 17.94 -8.25
CA TYR A 20 -7.50 16.92 -7.21
C TYR A 20 -6.32 15.98 -7.46
N SER A 21 -5.23 16.14 -6.72
CA SER A 21 -4.07 15.26 -6.79
C SER A 21 -4.45 13.90 -6.21
N GLN A 22 -4.92 13.00 -7.06
CA GLN A 22 -5.10 11.59 -6.76
C GLN A 22 -3.73 10.92 -6.95
N SER A 23 -3.09 10.51 -5.86
CA SER A 23 -1.78 9.82 -5.88
C SER A 23 -1.95 8.29 -6.04
N ALA A 24 -2.93 7.86 -6.83
CA ALA A 24 -3.16 6.44 -7.09
C ALA A 24 -2.38 5.98 -8.33
N ASP A 25 -2.09 4.68 -8.41
CA ASP A 25 -1.50 4.09 -9.60
C ASP A 25 -2.44 4.26 -10.81
N PRO A 26 -1.89 4.53 -12.01
CA PRO A 26 -2.70 4.68 -13.22
C PRO A 26 -3.40 3.37 -13.58
N ASP A 27 -4.64 3.48 -14.07
CA ASP A 27 -5.43 2.32 -14.50
C ASP A 27 -4.70 1.50 -15.59
N PRO A 28 -4.87 0.16 -15.62
CA PRO A 28 -4.18 -0.70 -16.58
C PRO A 28 -4.67 -0.43 -18.02
N LEU A 29 -3.86 0.28 -18.81
CA LEU A 29 -4.06 0.39 -20.27
C LEU A 29 -3.59 -0.89 -20.97
N GLN A 30 -4.54 -1.66 -21.50
CA GLN A 30 -4.28 -2.89 -22.25
C GLN A 30 -3.94 -2.61 -23.72
N ASP A 31 -2.75 -2.08 -24.02
CA ASP A 31 -2.28 -2.02 -25.41
C ASP A 31 -0.85 -2.62 -25.55
N PRO A 32 -0.63 -3.64 -26.42
CA PRO A 32 0.58 -4.45 -26.48
C PRO A 32 1.66 -3.77 -27.35
N ARG A 33 1.98 -2.52 -27.07
CA ARG A 33 3.11 -1.83 -27.71
C ARG A 33 4.13 -1.49 -26.62
N PRO A 34 5.43 -1.39 -26.93
CA PRO A 34 6.39 -0.87 -25.99
C PRO A 34 6.55 0.63 -26.22
N PRO A 35 5.83 1.51 -25.52
CA PRO A 35 6.35 2.83 -25.26
C PRO A 35 7.16 2.77 -23.97
N SER A 36 8.24 3.54 -23.92
CA SER A 36 8.91 3.91 -22.66
C SER A 36 7.89 4.64 -21.78
N VAL A 37 7.12 3.92 -20.98
CA VAL A 37 6.13 4.46 -20.05
C VAL A 37 6.49 4.07 -18.63
N ASN A 38 6.14 4.94 -17.67
CA ASN A 38 6.34 4.72 -16.24
C ASN A 38 5.89 3.30 -15.84
N GLY A 39 6.84 2.40 -15.58
CA GLY A 39 6.57 1.00 -15.25
C GLY A 39 7.66 0.03 -15.71
N PHE A 40 7.42 -1.27 -15.48
CA PHE A 40 8.31 -2.35 -15.92
C PHE A 40 7.77 -3.03 -17.18
N SER A 41 8.65 -3.53 -18.06
CA SER A 41 8.23 -4.37 -19.18
C SER A 41 7.58 -5.66 -18.68
N CYS A 42 6.46 -6.07 -19.30
CA CYS A 42 5.74 -7.28 -18.95
C CYS A 42 6.65 -8.51 -19.12
N LYS A 43 6.84 -9.27 -18.04
CA LYS A 43 7.60 -10.53 -17.99
C LYS A 43 6.63 -11.67 -17.65
N PRO A 44 6.83 -12.91 -18.16
CA PRO A 44 6.03 -14.06 -17.73
C PRO A 44 6.05 -14.22 -16.21
N VAL A 45 4.89 -14.61 -15.66
CA VAL A 45 4.69 -14.83 -14.22
C VAL A 45 5.61 -15.97 -13.76
N SER A 46 6.33 -15.74 -12.66
CA SER A 46 7.22 -16.70 -12.02
C SER A 46 6.86 -16.81 -10.54
N ASP A 47 6.61 -18.05 -10.11
CA ASP A 47 6.55 -18.69 -8.78
C ASP A 47 6.00 -17.98 -7.52
N ASP A 48 5.41 -18.83 -6.68
CA ASP A 48 4.71 -18.62 -5.41
C ASP A 48 5.56 -17.98 -4.28
N GLY A 49 6.11 -16.79 -4.50
CA GLY A 49 7.07 -16.14 -3.59
C GLY A 49 6.59 -15.86 -2.15
N LEU A 50 5.29 -15.95 -1.87
CA LEU A 50 4.70 -15.70 -0.54
C LEU A 50 4.19 -16.97 0.16
N SER A 51 4.31 -18.13 -0.48
CA SER A 51 3.83 -19.41 0.08
C SER A 51 4.80 -20.01 1.10
N LYS A 52 6.02 -19.50 1.20
CA LYS A 52 7.04 -19.96 2.15
C LYS A 52 7.14 -19.00 3.33
N GLU A 53 7.25 -19.57 4.52
CA GLU A 53 7.55 -18.82 5.75
C GLU A 53 8.95 -18.20 5.69
N GLY A 54 9.07 -16.95 6.11
CA GLY A 54 10.34 -16.25 6.22
C GLY A 54 11.15 -16.68 7.45
N ASN A 55 12.47 -16.55 7.37
CA ASN A 55 13.34 -16.83 8.50
C ASN A 55 13.24 -15.72 9.57
N THR A 56 12.80 -16.07 10.77
CA THR A 56 12.65 -15.16 11.92
C THR A 56 13.80 -15.27 12.94
N THR A 57 14.87 -16.03 12.65
CA THR A 57 16.06 -16.13 13.53
C THR A 57 16.98 -14.91 13.43
N ASN A 58 16.43 -13.72 13.62
CA ASN A 58 17.17 -12.47 13.70
C ASN A 58 16.90 -11.75 15.02
N ALA A 59 17.66 -10.68 15.29
CA ALA A 59 17.55 -9.92 16.54
C ALA A 59 16.15 -9.31 16.78
N PHE A 60 15.37 -9.13 15.72
CA PHE A 60 14.02 -8.55 15.79
C PHE A 60 12.92 -9.61 15.88
N GLY A 61 13.23 -10.88 15.59
CA GLY A 61 12.22 -11.94 15.52
C GLY A 61 11.20 -11.73 14.42
N VAL A 62 11.49 -10.98 13.35
CA VAL A 62 10.52 -10.66 12.28
C VAL A 62 11.12 -10.95 10.91
N SER A 63 10.34 -11.56 10.03
CA SER A 63 10.68 -11.75 8.62
C SER A 63 9.63 -11.11 7.73
N VAL A 64 10.05 -10.45 6.65
CA VAL A 64 9.15 -9.78 5.70
C VAL A 64 9.44 -10.28 4.30
N ALA A 65 8.48 -10.98 3.70
CA ALA A 65 8.52 -11.33 2.28
C ALA A 65 7.74 -10.28 1.48
N GLN A 66 8.41 -9.63 0.54
CA GLN A 66 7.85 -8.55 -0.26
C GLN A 66 7.12 -9.09 -1.48
N GLY A 67 5.91 -8.61 -1.71
CA GLY A 67 5.10 -8.90 -2.89
C GLY A 67 4.77 -7.64 -3.68
N ASN A 68 5.81 -7.03 -4.24
CA ASN A 68 5.73 -5.86 -5.12
C ASN A 68 6.09 -6.25 -6.57
N VAL A 69 6.08 -5.28 -7.49
CA VAL A 69 6.39 -5.52 -8.92
C VAL A 69 7.77 -6.14 -9.19
N PHE A 70 8.73 -5.99 -8.26
CA PHE A 70 10.05 -6.60 -8.38
C PHE A 70 10.03 -8.10 -8.07
N ALA A 71 9.24 -8.51 -7.08
CA ALA A 71 9.05 -9.91 -6.71
C ALA A 71 8.01 -10.61 -7.60
N PHE A 72 6.94 -9.90 -7.97
CA PHE A 72 5.85 -10.36 -8.81
C PHE A 72 5.66 -9.41 -9.99
N PRO A 73 6.32 -9.66 -11.14
CA PRO A 73 6.20 -8.82 -12.34
C PRO A 73 4.76 -8.66 -12.86
N GLY A 74 3.89 -9.63 -12.53
CA GLY A 74 2.47 -9.60 -12.88
C GLY A 74 1.65 -8.52 -12.16
N LEU A 75 2.20 -7.86 -11.13
CA LEU A 75 1.53 -6.76 -10.43
C LEU A 75 1.65 -5.40 -11.14
N ASN A 76 2.44 -5.33 -12.21
CA ASN A 76 2.59 -4.10 -12.99
C ASN A 76 1.22 -3.61 -13.48
N THR A 77 0.95 -2.31 -13.31
CA THR A 77 -0.31 -1.62 -13.66
C THR A 77 -1.59 -2.09 -12.96
N LEU A 78 -1.51 -3.02 -12.00
CA LEU A 78 -2.69 -3.48 -11.24
C LEU A 78 -3.03 -2.62 -10.01
N GLY A 79 -2.13 -1.73 -9.58
CA GLY A 79 -2.35 -0.88 -8.41
C GLY A 79 -2.40 -1.63 -7.07
N ILE A 80 -1.87 -2.85 -7.01
CA ILE A 80 -1.86 -3.69 -5.80
C ILE A 80 -0.45 -4.17 -5.46
N SER A 81 -0.20 -4.32 -4.17
CA SER A 81 0.99 -4.97 -3.61
C SER A 81 0.64 -5.62 -2.29
N MET A 82 1.42 -6.62 -1.86
CA MET A 82 1.20 -7.32 -0.62
C MET A 82 2.51 -7.71 0.03
N ASN A 83 2.58 -7.78 1.35
CA ASN A 83 3.73 -8.32 2.06
C ASN A 83 3.25 -9.39 3.04
N ARG A 84 4.01 -10.47 3.16
CA ARG A 84 3.83 -11.45 4.24
C ARG A 84 4.81 -11.11 5.36
N VAL A 85 4.32 -11.04 6.59
CA VAL A 85 5.14 -10.79 7.78
C VAL A 85 5.01 -11.98 8.71
N ASP A 86 6.13 -12.65 8.99
CA ASP A 86 6.21 -13.76 9.93
C ASP A 86 6.88 -13.28 11.24
N PHE A 87 6.33 -13.70 12.38
CA PHE A 87 6.78 -13.27 13.71
C PHE A 87 7.28 -14.45 14.53
N ALA A 88 8.41 -14.26 15.22
CA ALA A 88 8.92 -15.19 16.21
C ALA A 88 8.08 -15.13 17.50
N PRO A 89 7.79 -16.27 18.13
CA PRO A 89 7.15 -16.31 19.44
C PRO A 89 7.97 -15.59 20.50
N GLY A 90 7.31 -14.83 21.37
CA GLY A 90 7.92 -14.22 22.56
C GLY A 90 8.71 -12.94 22.33
N VAL A 91 8.89 -12.50 21.07
CA VAL A 91 9.53 -11.22 20.74
C VAL A 91 8.48 -10.19 20.36
N VAL A 92 7.69 -10.47 19.31
CA VAL A 92 6.61 -9.59 18.84
C VAL A 92 5.23 -10.15 19.15
N VAL A 93 5.12 -11.49 19.15
CA VAL A 93 3.87 -12.19 19.47
C VAL A 93 3.93 -12.72 20.89
N ILE A 94 3.09 -12.19 21.77
CA ILE A 94 2.92 -12.68 23.14
C ILE A 94 1.59 -13.44 23.18
N GLU A 95 1.64 -14.76 23.43
CA GLU A 95 0.46 -15.62 23.48
C GLU A 95 -0.42 -15.58 22.21
N GLY A 96 0.16 -15.37 21.03
CA GLY A 96 -0.60 -15.27 19.78
C GLY A 96 -1.28 -13.91 19.60
N LYS A 97 -0.95 -12.90 20.40
CA LYS A 97 -1.49 -11.54 20.27
C LYS A 97 -0.43 -10.58 19.74
N VAL A 98 -0.85 -9.61 18.94
CA VAL A 98 0.00 -8.54 18.39
C VAL A 98 -0.67 -7.19 18.60
N LEU A 99 0.06 -6.23 19.16
CA LEU A 99 -0.39 -4.85 19.24
C LEU A 99 -0.08 -4.13 17.93
N VAL A 100 -1.12 -3.65 17.25
CA VAL A 100 -1.01 -2.84 16.04
C VAL A 100 -1.40 -1.41 16.39
N GLY A 101 -0.61 -0.44 15.93
CA GLY A 101 -0.93 0.96 16.16
C GLY A 101 -0.53 1.88 15.01
N LEU A 102 -1.30 2.95 14.84
CA LEU A 102 -1.14 3.96 13.82
C LEU A 102 -0.98 5.32 14.51
N VAL A 103 -0.01 6.11 14.05
CA VAL A 103 0.19 7.50 14.50
C VAL A 103 -0.23 8.42 13.36
N THR A 104 -1.19 9.29 13.65
CA THR A 104 -1.64 10.30 12.67
C THR A 104 -0.70 11.50 12.60
N THR A 105 -0.81 12.31 11.55
CA THR A 105 -0.05 13.57 11.41
C THR A 105 -0.34 14.59 12.52
N GLY A 106 -1.45 14.42 13.25
CA GLY A 106 -1.78 15.19 14.46
C GLY A 106 -1.14 14.63 15.74
N ASN A 107 -0.21 13.68 15.64
CA ASN A 107 0.42 12.97 16.77
C ASN A 107 -0.57 12.21 17.67
N VAL A 108 -1.72 11.81 17.14
CA VAL A 108 -2.67 10.95 17.86
C VAL A 108 -2.34 9.49 17.57
N PHE A 109 -2.17 8.69 18.63
CA PHE A 109 -1.91 7.26 18.55
C PHE A 109 -3.20 6.46 18.72
N TYR A 110 -3.49 5.60 17.74
CA TYR A 110 -4.57 4.63 17.76
C TYR A 110 -3.96 3.23 17.82
N SER A 111 -4.44 2.35 18.70
CA SER A 111 -3.90 1.00 18.82
C SER A 111 -4.94 -0.04 19.20
N GLU A 112 -4.75 -1.26 18.73
CA GLU A 112 -5.58 -2.42 19.04
C GLU A 112 -4.72 -3.68 19.18
N VAL A 113 -5.13 -4.59 20.05
CA VAL A 113 -4.47 -5.89 20.21
C VAL A 113 -5.23 -6.92 19.39
N LEU A 114 -4.60 -7.38 18.31
CA LEU A 114 -5.13 -8.42 17.43
C LEU A 114 -4.79 -9.80 17.98
N ASP A 115 -5.75 -10.71 17.98
CA ASP A 115 -5.56 -12.12 18.34
C ASP A 115 -5.37 -12.97 17.08
N LEU A 116 -4.17 -13.51 16.91
CA LEU A 116 -3.80 -14.34 15.76
C LEU A 116 -4.33 -15.78 15.87
N ARG A 117 -4.87 -16.20 17.03
CA ARG A 117 -5.51 -17.53 17.19
C ARG A 117 -6.92 -17.54 16.64
N ALA A 118 -7.60 -16.39 16.65
CA ALA A 118 -8.81 -16.18 15.90
C ALA A 118 -8.39 -15.93 14.46
N GLY A 119 -8.16 -17.00 13.69
CA GLY A 119 -7.79 -16.88 12.29
C GLY A 119 -8.75 -15.93 11.58
N VAL A 120 -8.28 -14.71 11.28
CA VAL A 120 -8.91 -13.84 10.29
C VAL A 120 -8.56 -14.46 8.95
N SER A 121 -9.17 -15.61 8.69
CA SER A 121 -9.23 -16.21 7.38
C SER A 121 -10.10 -15.28 6.56
N CYS A 122 -9.48 -14.27 5.94
CA CYS A 122 -10.11 -13.56 4.85
C CYS A 122 -10.36 -14.57 3.74
N LEU A 123 -11.57 -15.12 3.71
CA LEU A 123 -12.21 -15.79 2.58
C LEU A 123 -13.20 -14.79 1.98
#